data_AF-A0A2M3ZCT3-F1
#
_entry.id   AF-A0A2M3ZCT3-F1
#
_cell.length_a   1.000
_cell.length_b   1.000
_cell.length_c   1.000
_cell.angle_alpha   90.00
_cell.angle_beta   90.00
_cell.angle_gamma   90.00
#
_symmetry.space_group_name_H-M   'P 1'
#
loop_
_entity.id
_entity.type
_entity.pdbx_description
1 polymer ?
#
loop_
_entity_poly.entity_id
_entity_poly.type
_entity_poly.pdbx_seq_one_letter_code
_entity_poly.pdbx_strand_id
1 'polypeptide(L)'
;MIQLLDKVLSFINYWWFRYLMITELYMVESWERVTIHVFLFVIFLLQWYFNCKVVLPFTGSLFGIQPVEQQLAGVARSHPN
;
A
#
# COMPACT_ATOMS: atom_id res chain seq x y z
N MET A 1 -44.37 -26.02 -15.77
CA MET A 1 -44.00 -24.62 -15.45
C MET A 1 -42.58 -24.53 -14.88
N ILE A 2 -42.23 -25.34 -13.87
CA ILE A 2 -40.85 -25.44 -13.32
C ILE A 2 -39.78 -25.72 -14.39
N GLN A 3 -40.03 -26.65 -15.34
CA GLN A 3 -39.00 -27.04 -16.32
C GLN A 3 -38.62 -25.96 -17.34
N LEU A 4 -39.50 -25.00 -17.63
CA LEU A 4 -39.17 -23.87 -18.50
C LEU A 4 -38.32 -22.83 -17.75
N LEU A 5 -38.63 -22.63 -16.47
CA LEU A 5 -37.83 -21.77 -15.59
C LEU A 5 -36.42 -22.34 -15.42
N ASP A 6 -36.25 -23.64 -15.20
CA ASP A 6 -34.94 -24.28 -15.06
C ASP A 6 -34.07 -24.11 -16.31
N LYS A 7 -34.67 -24.22 -17.51
CA LYS A 7 -33.96 -23.99 -18.77
C LYS A 7 -33.52 -22.53 -18.92
N VAL A 8 -34.39 -21.58 -18.62
CA VAL A 8 -34.06 -20.15 -18.66
C VAL A 8 -32.99 -19.82 -17.62
N LEU A 9 -33.08 -20.40 -16.42
CA LEU A 9 -32.10 -20.19 -15.36
C LEU A 9 -30.74 -20.77 -15.73
N SER A 10 -30.69 -21.95 -16.36
CA SER A 10 -29.43 -22.54 -16.87
C SER A 10 -28.79 -21.69 -17.98
N PHE A 11 -29.62 -21.07 -18.81
CA PHE A 11 -29.16 -20.19 -19.89
C PHE A 11 -28.58 -18.90 -19.33
N ILE A 12 -29.27 -18.28 -18.36
CA ILE A 12 -28.79 -17.11 -17.63
C ILE A 12 -27.51 -17.44 -16.86
N ASN A 13 -27.44 -18.58 -16.18
CA ASN A 13 -26.24 -18.99 -15.44
C ASN A 13 -25.04 -19.22 -16.36
N TYR A 14 -25.23 -19.85 -17.51
CA TYR A 14 -24.17 -20.05 -18.49
C TYR A 14 -23.64 -18.71 -19.01
N TRP A 15 -24.55 -17.81 -19.38
CA TRP A 15 -24.19 -16.48 -19.86
C TRP A 15 -23.45 -15.73 -18.74
N TRP A 16 -24.02 -15.68 -17.54
CA TRP A 16 -23.47 -15.01 -16.36
C TRP A 16 -22.07 -15.52 -15.98
N PHE A 17 -21.85 -16.83 -15.94
CA PHE A 17 -20.55 -17.43 -15.65
C PHE A 17 -19.48 -16.99 -16.67
N ARG A 18 -19.85 -16.91 -17.95
CA ARG A 18 -18.94 -16.43 -18.99
C ARG A 18 -18.56 -14.97 -18.77
N TYR A 19 -19.49 -14.11 -18.38
CA TYR A 19 -19.15 -12.72 -18.03
C TYR A 19 -18.26 -12.66 -16.79
N LEU A 20 -18.56 -13.44 -15.75
CA LEU A 20 -17.76 -13.51 -14.53
C LEU A 20 -16.31 -13.90 -14.81
N MET A 21 -16.10 -14.93 -15.64
CA MET A 21 -14.77 -15.38 -16.03
C MET A 21 -14.01 -14.29 -16.81
N ILE A 22 -14.68 -13.56 -17.70
CA ILE A 22 -14.09 -12.45 -18.46
C ILE A 22 -13.76 -11.28 -17.52
N THR A 23 -14.64 -10.94 -16.57
CA THR A 23 -14.37 -9.84 -15.63
C THR A 23 -13.21 -10.16 -14.69
N GLU A 24 -13.10 -11.40 -14.22
CA GLU A 24 -11.96 -11.88 -13.43
C GLU A 24 -10.65 -11.76 -14.23
N LEU A 25 -10.62 -12.29 -15.46
CA LEU A 25 -9.39 -12.30 -16.26
C LEU A 25 -8.98 -10.91 -16.78
N TYR A 26 -9.92 -10.10 -17.24
CA TYR A 26 -9.60 -8.82 -17.89
C TYR A 26 -9.52 -7.65 -16.93
N MET A 27 -10.43 -7.58 -15.96
CA MET A 27 -10.54 -6.44 -15.06
C MET A 27 -9.85 -6.72 -13.73
N VAL A 28 -10.13 -7.86 -13.09
CA VAL A 28 -9.57 -8.18 -11.76
C VAL A 28 -8.07 -8.43 -11.87
N GLU A 29 -7.60 -9.25 -12.81
CA GLU A 29 -6.17 -9.59 -12.91
C GLU A 29 -5.27 -8.36 -13.15
N SER A 30 -5.70 -7.46 -14.04
CA SER A 30 -4.95 -6.22 -14.31
C SER A 30 -5.03 -5.24 -13.14
N TRP A 31 -6.18 -5.17 -12.48
CA TRP A 31 -6.38 -4.30 -11.31
C TRP A 31 -5.63 -4.82 -10.07
N GLU A 32 -5.55 -6.14 -9.89
CA GLU A 32 -4.83 -6.81 -8.81
C GLU A 32 -3.33 -6.48 -8.89
N ARG A 33 -2.73 -6.61 -10.07
CA ARG A 33 -1.32 -6.26 -10.27
C ARG A 33 -1.02 -4.81 -9.90
N VAL A 34 -1.89 -3.88 -10.30
CA VAL A 34 -1.73 -2.45 -9.95
C VAL A 34 -1.90 -2.23 -8.45
N THR A 35 -2.91 -2.85 -7.85
CA THR A 35 -3.21 -2.69 -6.42
C THR A 35 -2.08 -3.22 -5.54
N ILE A 36 -1.48 -4.36 -5.89
CA ILE A 36 -0.33 -4.90 -5.16
C ILE A 36 0.86 -3.94 -5.22
N HIS A 37 1.17 -3.37 -6.39
CA HIS A 37 2.28 -2.42 -6.52
C HIS A 37 2.03 -1.15 -5.71
N VAL A 38 0.82 -0.59 -5.77
CA VAL A 38 0.43 0.59 -4.99
C VAL A 38 0.48 0.28 -3.49
N PHE A 39 -0.05 -0.86 -3.07
CA PHE A 39 -0.05 -1.30 -1.67
C PHE A 39 1.36 -1.48 -1.12
N LEU A 40 2.23 -2.17 -1.86
CA LEU A 40 3.64 -2.34 -1.50
C LEU A 40 4.35 -0.98 -1.43
N PHE A 41 4.12 -0.09 -2.40
CA PHE A 41 4.70 1.25 -2.39
C PHE A 41 4.30 2.05 -1.15
N VAL A 42 3.02 2.02 -0.78
CA VAL A 42 2.52 2.68 0.44
C VAL A 42 3.16 2.10 1.70
N ILE A 43 3.28 0.76 1.80
CA ILE A 43 3.95 0.11 2.94
C ILE A 43 5.43 0.52 3.00
N PHE A 44 6.14 0.53 1.87
CA PHE A 44 7.53 0.96 1.82
C PHE A 44 7.69 2.41 2.26
N LEU A 45 6.79 3.31 1.87
CA LEU A 45 6.81 4.70 2.33
C LEU A 45 6.49 4.83 3.83
N LEU A 46 5.53 4.07 4.35
CA LEU A 46 5.26 4.04 5.79
C LEU A 46 6.47 3.52 6.56
N GLN A 47 7.08 2.44 6.08
CA GLN A 47 8.28 1.86 6.68
C GLN A 47 9.44 2.85 6.63
N TRP A 48 9.63 3.55 5.52
CA TRP A 48 10.63 4.62 5.39
C TRP A 48 10.39 5.73 6.41
N TYR A 49 9.15 6.24 6.47
CA TYR A 49 8.76 7.28 7.41
C TYR A 49 9.00 6.85 8.87
N PHE A 50 8.61 5.61 9.21
CA PHE A 50 8.84 5.03 10.53
C PHE A 50 10.33 4.93 10.86
N ASN A 51 11.15 4.48 9.91
CA ASN A 51 12.60 4.39 10.12
C ASN A 51 13.22 5.78 10.34
N CYS A 52 12.85 6.78 9.54
CA CYS A 52 13.39 8.13 9.69
C CYS A 52 12.91 8.84 10.96
N LYS A 53 11.64 8.70 11.32
CA LYS A 53 11.02 9.45 12.43
C LYS A 53 11.08 8.76 13.78
N VAL A 54 11.15 7.43 13.81
CA VAL A 54 11.09 6.66 15.06
C VAL A 54 12.43 5.96 15.29
N VAL A 55 12.89 5.16 14.33
CA VAL A 55 14.08 4.32 14.54
C VAL A 55 15.35 5.16 14.67
N LEU A 56 15.60 6.13 13.79
CA LEU A 56 16.78 7.00 13.86
C LEU A 56 16.90 7.80 15.16
N PRO A 57 15.88 8.56 15.62
CA PRO A 57 16.00 9.30 16.88
C PRO A 57 15.99 8.39 18.10
N PHE A 58 15.28 7.26 18.07
CA PHE A 58 15.32 6.27 19.15
C PHE A 58 16.71 5.67 19.30
N THR A 59 17.32 5.25 18.19
CA THR A 59 18.68 4.70 18.16
C THR A 59 19.70 5.79 18.52
N GLY A 60 19.54 7.02 18.03
CA GLY A 60 20.38 8.16 18.40
C GLY A 60 20.33 8.48 19.90
N SER A 61 19.15 8.39 20.51
CA SER A 61 18.99 8.54 21.97
C SER A 61 19.63 7.39 22.75
N LEU A 62 19.64 6.17 22.20
CA LEU A 62 20.16 4.98 22.87
C LEU A 62 21.68 4.86 22.74
N PHE A 63 22.25 5.32 21.62
CA PHE A 63 23.70 5.32 21.35
C PHE A 63 24.39 6.68 21.58
N GLY A 64 23.65 7.71 22.01
CA GLY A 64 24.20 9.04 22.32
C GLY A 64 24.63 9.87 21.09
N ILE A 65 24.18 9.50 19.89
CA ILE A 65 24.50 10.22 18.65
C ILE A 65 23.43 11.31 18.45
N GLN A 66 23.79 12.57 18.69
CA GLN A 66 22.91 13.70 18.41
C GLN A 66 22.79 13.93 16.89
N PRO A 67 21.58 14.21 16.38
CA PRO A 67 21.40 14.53 14.97
C PRO A 67 22.14 15.83 14.62
N VAL A 68 22.83 15.84 13.47
CA VAL A 68 23.65 16.95 12.99
C VAL A 68 22.89 18.28 12.96
N GLU A 69 21.58 18.27 12.73
CA GLU A 69 20.73 19.46 12.76
C GLU A 69 20.67 20.13 14.15
N GLN A 70 20.60 19.35 15.24
CA GLN A 70 20.64 19.90 16.60
C GLN A 70 22.02 20.45 16.96
N GLN A 71 23.08 19.82 16.47
CA GLN A 71 24.45 20.31 16.64
C GLN A 71 24.67 21.63 15.89
N LEU A 72 24.20 21.73 14.64
CA LEU A 72 24.31 22.95 13.84
C LEU A 72 23.47 24.10 14.42
N ALA A 73 22.27 23.82 14.93
CA ALA A 73 21.42 24.80 15.60
C ALA A 73 21.94 25.20 17.00
N GLY A 74 22.79 24.39 17.63
CA GLY A 74 23.52 24.74 18.85
C GLY A 74 24.71 25.66 18.55
N VAL A 75 25.48 25.35 17.50
CA VAL A 75 26.64 26.15 17.06
C VAL A 75 26.21 27.52 16.51
N ALA A 76 25.13 27.58 15.73
CA ALA A 76 24.58 28.84 15.25
C ALA A 76 24.07 29.76 16.38
N ARG A 77 23.74 29.20 17.55
CA ARG A 77 23.37 29.96 18.75
C ARG A 77 24.56 30.35 19.62
N SER A 78 25.68 29.61 19.57
CA SER A 78 26.88 29.92 20.35
C SER A 78 27.79 30.96 19.71
N HIS A 79 27.67 31.16 18.39
CA HIS A 79 28.35 32.24 17.66
C HIS A 79 27.31 33.08 16.89
N PRO A 80 26.64 34.04 17.56
CA PRO A 80 25.96 35.11 16.83
C PRO A 80 27.05 35.95 16.16
N ASN A 81 26.94 36.15 14.85
CA ASN A 81 27.70 37.21 14.17
C ASN A 81 27.36 38.57 14.77
#